data_AF-A0A6B1I8F4-F1
#
_entry.id   AF-A0A6B1I8F4-F1
#
_cell.length_a   1.000
_cell.length_b   1.000
_cell.length_c   1.000
_cell.angle_alpha   90.00
_cell.angle_beta   90.00
_cell.angle_gamma   90.00
#
_symmetry.space_group_name_H-M   'P 1'
#
loop_
_entity.id
_entity.type
_entity.pdbx_description
1 polymer ?
#
loop_
_entity_poly.entity_id
_entity_poly.type
_entity_poly.pdbx_seq_one_letter_code
_entity_poly.pdbx_strand_id
1 'polypeptide(L)' 'MLNKKGKIRLLILLGVIWVVVTLPLPWVVGNPDIPESQVFTILGIIGIVSIPFVMLAVVWMLKPELAT' A
#
# COMPACT_ATOMS: atom_id res chain seq x y z
N MET A 1 -16.91 14.60 -11.78
CA MET A 1 -17.18 13.75 -10.59
C MET A 1 -17.11 12.28 -11.01
N LEU A 2 -16.20 11.48 -10.43
CA LEU A 2 -16.12 10.04 -10.72
C LEU A 2 -17.42 9.33 -10.29
N ASN A 3 -18.03 8.59 -11.20
CA ASN A 3 -19.21 7.76 -10.90
C ASN A 3 -18.85 6.61 -9.94
N LYS A 4 -19.86 5.96 -9.33
CA LYS A 4 -19.67 4.86 -8.36
C LYS A 4 -18.75 3.76 -8.89
N LYS A 5 -18.81 3.45 -10.18
CA LYS A 5 -17.95 2.45 -10.84
C LYS A 5 -16.48 2.91 -10.93
N GLY A 6 -16.22 4.16 -11.27
CA GLY A 6 -14.88 4.74 -11.34
C GLY A 6 -14.21 4.77 -9.97
N LYS A 7 -14.98 5.06 -8.92
CA LYS A 7 -14.48 5.02 -7.54
C LYS A 7 -13.99 3.63 -7.13
N ILE A 8 -14.77 2.60 -7.44
CA ILE A 8 -14.42 1.20 -7.15
C ILE A 8 -13.18 0.79 -7.94
N ARG A 9 -13.07 1.17 -9.22
CA ARG A 9 -11.89 0.86 -10.05
C ARG A 9 -10.62 1.48 -9.47
N LEU A 10 -10.68 2.71 -8.96
CA LEU A 10 -9.52 3.35 -8.32
C LEU A 10 -9.10 2.63 -7.04
N LEU A 11 -10.04 2.25 -6.18
CA LEU A 11 -9.74 1.49 -4.95
C LEU A 11 -9.12 0.12 -5.26
N ILE A 12 -9.64 -0.58 -6.28
CA ILE A 12 -9.05 -1.83 -6.76
C ILE A 12 -7.63 -1.59 -7.27
N LEU A 13 -7.42 -0.52 -8.05
CA LEU A 13 -6.09 -0.17 -8.56
C LEU A 13 -5.09 0.11 -7.42
N LEU A 14 -5.47 0.94 -6.45
CA LEU A 14 -4.67 1.23 -5.25
C LEU A 14 -4.34 -0.05 -4.47
N GLY A 15 -5.33 -0.93 -4.29
CA GLY A 15 -5.15 -2.21 -3.60
C GLY A 15 -4.17 -3.14 -4.33
N VAL A 16 -4.27 -3.26 -5.66
CA VAL A 16 -3.35 -4.08 -6.46
C VAL A 16 -1.92 -3.55 -6.38
N ILE A 17 -1.73 -2.23 -6.53
CA ILE A 17 -0.39 -1.63 -6.44
C ILE A 17 0.20 -1.86 -5.05
N TRP A 18 -0.60 -1.69 -3.99
CA TRP A 18 -0.15 -1.94 -2.63
C TRP A 18 0.23 -3.42 -2.39
N VAL A 19 -0.51 -4.37 -2.95
CA VAL A 19 -0.14 -5.81 -2.91
C VAL A 19 1.19 -6.07 -3.61
N VAL A 20 1.44 -5.44 -4.75
CA VAL A 20 2.73 -5.59 -5.47
C VAL A 20 3.89 -5.01 -4.66
N VAL A 21 3.70 -3.85 -4.01
CA VAL A 21 4.72 -3.24 -3.14
C VAL A 21 5.03 -4.11 -1.94
N THR A 22 4.01 -4.74 -1.35
CA THR A 22 4.16 -5.64 -0.19
C THR A 22 4.58 -7.05 -0.59
N LEU A 23 4.68 -7.36 -1.89
CA LEU A 23 5.07 -8.68 -2.37
C LEU A 23 6.37 -9.17 -1.73
N PRO A 24 7.46 -8.42 -1.51
CA PRO A 24 8.67 -8.99 -0.92
C PRO A 24 8.51 -9.55 0.51
N LEU A 25 7.49 -9.12 1.27
CA LEU A 25 7.35 -9.42 2.70
C LEU A 25 7.43 -10.93 3.04
N PRO A 26 6.63 -11.83 2.43
CA PRO A 26 6.67 -13.26 2.75
C PRO A 26 8.01 -13.96 2.52
N TRP A 27 8.85 -13.41 1.66
CA TRP A 27 10.17 -13.98 1.33
C TRP A 27 11.28 -13.45 2.25
N VAL A 28 11.03 -12.32 2.91
CA VAL A 28 12.01 -11.60 3.73
C VAL A 28 11.76 -11.82 5.22
N VAL A 29 10.50 -11.88 5.65
CA VAL A 29 10.15 -12.06 7.07
C VAL A 29 10.38 -13.51 7.51
N GLY A 30 11.19 -13.69 8.55
CA GLY A 30 11.47 -15.00 9.14
C GLY A 30 12.50 -15.84 8.36
N ASN A 31 13.13 -15.27 7.33
CA ASN A 31 14.20 -15.94 6.59
C ASN A 31 15.54 -15.78 7.33
N PRO A 32 16.17 -16.87 7.81
CA PRO A 32 17.42 -16.80 8.58
C PRO A 32 18.63 -16.43 7.72
N ASP A 33 18.55 -16.56 6.39
CA ASP A 33 19.65 -16.27 5.47
C ASP A 33 19.78 -14.77 5.14
N ILE A 34 18.85 -13.94 5.62
CA ILE A 34 18.83 -12.50 5.35
C ILE A 34 19.23 -11.74 6.62
N PRO A 35 20.24 -10.86 6.56
CA PRO A 35 20.60 -10.00 7.70
C PRO A 35 19.42 -9.16 8.18
N GLU A 36 19.25 -9.07 9.49
CA GLU A 36 18.15 -8.32 10.11
C GLU A 36 18.13 -6.84 9.68
N SER A 37 19.30 -6.23 9.47
CA SER A 37 19.44 -4.86 8.95
C SER A 37 18.83 -4.70 7.55
N GLN A 38 18.93 -5.72 6.70
CA GLN A 38 18.34 -5.72 5.36
C GLN A 38 16.82 -5.90 5.42
N VAL A 39 16.33 -6.76 6.32
CA VAL A 39 14.89 -6.91 6.60
C VAL A 39 14.28 -5.57 7.02
N PHE A 40 14.88 -4.87 7.98
CA PHE A 40 14.39 -3.56 8.43
C PHE A 40 14.46 -2.49 7.35
N THR A 41 15.49 -2.52 6.50
CA THR A 41 15.57 -1.59 5.36
C THR A 41 14.41 -1.80 4.39
N ILE A 42 14.12 -3.06 4.04
CA ILE A 42 13.00 -3.41 3.15
C ILE A 42 11.65 -3.04 3.79
N LEU A 43 11.46 -3.35 5.08
CA LEU A 43 10.25 -2.97 5.82
C LEU A 43 10.06 -1.44 5.87
N GLY A 44 11.13 -0.68 6.05
CA GLY A 44 11.10 0.78 6.03
C GLY A 44 10.65 1.34 4.69
N ILE A 45 11.18 0.81 3.58
CA ILE A 45 10.77 1.19 2.21
C ILE A 45 9.29 0.86 2.00
N ILE A 46 8.87 -0.37 2.31
CA ILE A 46 7.46 -0.80 2.17
C ILE A 46 6.54 0.09 2.99
N GLY A 47 6.93 0.44 4.22
CA GLY A 47 6.19 1.33 5.10
C GLY A 47 5.98 2.71 4.49
N ILE A 48 7.05 3.37 4.05
CA ILE A 48 6.99 4.72 3.43
C ILE A 48 6.15 4.69 2.16
N VAL A 49 6.39 3.71 1.27
CA VAL A 49 5.65 3.60 0.00
C VAL A 49 4.18 3.29 0.25
N SER A 50 3.82 2.56 1.32
CA SER A 50 2.42 2.23 1.64
C SER A 50 1.58 3.43 2.07
N ILE A 51 2.20 4.49 2.63
CA ILE A 51 1.50 5.68 3.16
C ILE A 51 0.50 6.28 2.17
N PRO A 52 0.88 6.68 0.94
CA PRO A 52 -0.07 7.27 0.00
C PRO A 52 -1.24 6.34 -0.34
N PHE A 53 -1.03 5.03 -0.46
CA PHE A 53 -2.08 4.08 -0.82
C PHE A 53 -3.10 3.90 0.30
N VAL A 54 -2.63 3.69 1.53
CA VAL A 54 -3.49 3.53 2.71
C VAL A 54 -4.18 4.84 3.04
N MET A 55 -3.46 5.97 3.00
CA MET A 55 -4.02 7.29 3.31
C MET A 55 -5.11 7.67 2.31
N LEU A 56 -4.89 7.47 1.00
CA LEU A 56 -5.92 7.75 -0.01
C LEU A 56 -7.14 6.84 0.17
N ALA A 57 -6.97 5.57 0.51
CA ALA A 57 -8.07 4.67 0.80
C ALA A 57 -8.90 5.14 2.01
N VAL A 58 -8.25 5.60 3.08
CA VAL A 58 -8.89 6.13 4.29
C VAL A 58 -9.60 7.46 4.03
N VAL A 59 -8.93 8.41 3.37
CA VAL A 59 -9.53 9.72 3.02
C VAL A 59 -10.80 9.50 2.19
N TRP A 60 -10.78 8.55 1.26
CA TRP A 60 -11.95 8.20 0.45
C TRP A 60 -13.10 7.57 1.24
N MET A 61 -12.84 6.88 2.36
CA MET A 61 -13.89 6.38 3.25
C MET A 61 -14.47 7.45 4.16
N LEU A 62 -13.62 8.33 4.71
CA LEU A 62 -14.03 9.28 5.74
C LEU A 62 -14.55 10.61 5.17
N LYS A 63 -13.86 11.15 4.18
CA LYS A 63 -14.11 12.47 3.57
C LYS A 63 -13.73 12.44 2.08
N PRO A 64 -14.53 11.77 1.24
CA PRO A 64 -14.22 11.62 -0.18
C PRO A 64 -14.04 12.95 -0.93
N GLU A 65 -14.57 14.05 -0.38
CA GLU A 65 -14.39 15.41 -0.88
C GLU A 65 -12.96 15.94 -0.79
N LEU A 66 -12.11 15.42 0.10
CA LEU A 66 -10.71 15.85 0.25
C LEU A 66 -9.75 15.21 -0.74
N ALA A 67 -10.23 14.24 -1.52
CA ALA A 67 -9.43 13.53 -2.51
C ALA A 67 -9.94 13.74 -3.95
N THR A 68 -10.68 14.84 -4.15
CA THR A 68 -11.14 15.36 -5.44
C THR A 68 -10.52 16.72 -5.67
#